data_AF-A0A936JF97-F1
#
_entry.id   AF-A0A936JF97-F1
#
_cell.length_a   1.000
_cell.length_b   1.000
_cell.length_c   1.000
_cell.angle_alpha   90.00
_cell.angle_beta   90.00
_cell.angle_gamma   90.00
#
_symmetry.space_group_name_H-M   'P 1'
#
loop_
_entity.id
_entity.type
_entity.pdbx_description
1 polymer ?
#
loop_
_entity_poly.entity_id
_entity_poly.type
_entity_poly.pdbx_seq_one_letter_code
_entity_poly.pdbx_strand_id
1 'polypeptide(L)'
;MGQNINFKKIKIESFLDIAHLYKNDTVIADATFISALNASKVGDFTKSLALMYKSSKYYEKINDTFQLSFCFKEISVYYRQLKNYQEALNNITKAIDLLNLHENDNNFFYKINYLISKARVYLEMQKPDLALPIIQEANLILTKNEKTSNNFPYSHERRLRLNGAFANYYAQKKDSTLAEVYYKKCFETNTDSINEFTDTYIDACLGYSNFNKNPSKALIYARMAYQDALRKNNKMYIANTSEQLYKLFSAKHQKDSLLKYLQIYYVFTDSLKKASAENDIISSSILLRIDQLEKENKIKEENLQHRNNLQYAAIAIGLVTLLLLFFLFSNSIIVNARTIEIVGTIALLMVFEFLNLLLHPLLERITHHSPILMLLALVCIAALLVPFHHRLEHYTKEKLIAKNKKTWK
;
A
#
# COMPACT_ATOMS: atom_id res chain seq x y z
N MET A 1 -1.89 -35.87 -13.72
CA MET A 1 -2.97 -34.87 -13.96
C MET A 1 -3.43 -34.33 -12.63
N GLY A 2 -3.53 -33.01 -12.50
CA GLY A 2 -3.84 -32.32 -11.25
C GLY A 2 -2.99 -31.07 -11.06
N GLN A 3 -2.77 -30.31 -12.14
CA GLN A 3 -2.24 -28.95 -12.08
C GLN A 3 -3.27 -28.07 -11.35
N ASN A 4 -3.21 -28.06 -10.03
CA ASN A 4 -3.76 -26.98 -9.22
C ASN A 4 -2.78 -25.81 -9.33
N ILE A 5 -2.65 -25.26 -10.55
CA ILE A 5 -1.99 -23.98 -10.73
C ILE A 5 -2.86 -22.99 -9.97
N ASN A 6 -2.20 -22.37 -9.00
CA ASN A 6 -2.73 -21.52 -7.98
C ASN A 6 -3.55 -20.36 -8.60
N PHE A 7 -4.84 -20.56 -8.84
CA PHE A 7 -5.77 -19.57 -9.41
C PHE A 7 -5.76 -18.25 -8.64
N LYS A 8 -5.41 -18.28 -7.35
CA LYS A 8 -5.23 -17.11 -6.50
C LYS A 8 -3.95 -16.33 -6.85
N LYS A 9 -2.86 -17.03 -7.16
CA LYS A 9 -1.58 -16.45 -7.57
C LYS A 9 -1.66 -15.86 -8.98
N ILE A 10 -2.31 -16.55 -9.93
CA ILE A 10 -2.56 -16.03 -11.29
C ILE A 10 -3.40 -14.75 -11.22
N LYS A 11 -4.45 -14.71 -10.39
CA LYS A 11 -5.26 -13.49 -10.21
C LYS A 11 -4.43 -12.31 -9.69
N ILE A 12 -3.51 -12.52 -8.75
CA ILE A 12 -2.71 -11.44 -8.14
C ILE A 12 -1.63 -10.91 -9.09
N GLU A 13 -0.91 -11.79 -9.78
CA GLU A 13 0.07 -11.39 -10.80
C GLU A 13 -0.63 -10.63 -11.94
N SER A 14 -1.79 -11.13 -12.42
CA SER A 14 -2.61 -10.40 -13.38
C SER A 14 -3.13 -9.06 -12.85
N PHE A 15 -3.40 -8.93 -11.55
CA PHE A 15 -3.90 -7.70 -10.95
C PHE A 15 -2.80 -6.64 -10.80
N LEU A 16 -1.56 -7.05 -10.50
CA LEU A 16 -0.38 -6.19 -10.50
C LEU A 16 -0.04 -5.70 -11.92
N ASP A 17 -0.12 -6.59 -12.91
CA ASP A 17 0.12 -6.25 -14.31
C ASP A 17 -0.95 -5.26 -14.83
N ILE A 18 -2.22 -5.48 -14.48
CA ILE A 18 -3.32 -4.55 -14.75
C ILE A 18 -3.11 -3.22 -14.00
N ALA A 19 -2.74 -3.24 -12.72
CA ALA A 19 -2.50 -2.03 -11.93
C ALA A 19 -1.38 -1.16 -12.51
N HIS A 20 -0.30 -1.79 -12.98
CA HIS A 20 0.80 -1.11 -13.67
C HIS A 20 0.39 -0.57 -15.04
N LEU A 21 -0.52 -1.25 -15.74
CA LEU A 21 -1.08 -0.80 -17.02
C LEU A 21 -1.92 0.49 -16.86
N TYR A 22 -2.67 0.62 -15.76
CA TYR A 22 -3.56 1.76 -15.51
C TYR A 22 -2.92 2.90 -14.69
N LYS A 23 -1.65 2.77 -14.26
CA LYS A 23 -0.91 3.77 -13.45
C LYS A 23 -1.68 4.30 -12.23
N ASN A 24 -2.54 3.47 -11.63
CA ASN A 24 -3.35 3.88 -10.49
C ASN A 24 -2.62 3.52 -9.19
N ASP A 25 -2.08 4.53 -8.51
CA ASP A 25 -1.31 4.37 -7.27
C ASP A 25 -2.09 3.63 -6.17
N THR A 26 -3.41 3.84 -6.06
CA THR A 26 -4.27 3.13 -5.11
C THR A 26 -4.36 1.63 -5.42
N VAL A 27 -4.57 1.27 -6.68
CA VAL A 27 -4.66 -0.14 -7.10
C VAL A 27 -3.30 -0.83 -6.92
N ILE A 28 -2.20 -0.14 -7.22
CA ILE A 28 -0.85 -0.67 -7.00
C ILE A 28 -0.58 -0.86 -5.50
N ALA A 29 -1.00 0.07 -4.65
CA ALA A 29 -0.91 -0.05 -3.19
C ALA A 29 -1.64 -1.31 -2.72
N ASP A 30 -2.94 -1.42 -3.03
CA ASP A 30 -3.78 -2.54 -2.59
C ASP A 30 -3.27 -3.90 -3.09
N ALA A 31 -2.85 -3.98 -4.35
CA ALA A 31 -2.32 -5.21 -4.92
C ALA A 31 -1.02 -5.65 -4.24
N THR A 32 -0.14 -4.68 -3.94
CA THR A 32 1.13 -4.94 -3.26
C THR A 32 0.87 -5.34 -1.80
N PHE A 33 -0.06 -4.67 -1.12
CA PHE A 33 -0.51 -5.01 0.23
C PHE A 33 -1.04 -6.44 0.33
N ILE A 34 -1.97 -6.83 -0.56
CA ILE A 34 -2.53 -8.18 -0.60
C ILE A 34 -1.45 -9.23 -0.88
N SER A 35 -0.49 -8.92 -1.76
CA SER A 35 0.65 -9.78 -2.04
C SER A 35 1.52 -9.99 -0.81
N ALA A 36 1.76 -8.93 -0.04
CA ALA A 36 2.50 -8.99 1.22
C ALA A 36 1.80 -9.90 2.25
N LEU A 37 0.48 -9.75 2.40
CA LEU A 37 -0.33 -10.59 3.30
C LEU A 37 -0.33 -12.08 2.89
N ASN A 38 -0.31 -12.37 1.59
CA ASN A 38 -0.27 -13.76 1.13
C ASN A 38 1.10 -14.40 1.35
N ALA A 39 2.19 -13.64 1.19
CA ALA A 39 3.52 -14.08 1.55
C ALA A 39 3.64 -14.36 3.07
N SER A 40 2.99 -13.56 3.92
CA SER A 40 3.10 -13.72 5.37
C SER A 40 2.33 -14.94 5.88
N LYS A 41 1.21 -15.28 5.23
CA LYS A 41 0.42 -16.49 5.53
C LYS A 41 1.24 -17.78 5.39
N VAL A 42 2.18 -17.83 4.45
CA VAL A 42 3.09 -18.98 4.26
C VAL A 42 4.38 -18.85 5.08
N GLY A 43 4.54 -17.78 5.86
CA GLY A 43 5.70 -17.52 6.71
C GLY A 43 6.90 -16.89 6.00
N ASP A 44 6.71 -16.33 4.80
CA ASP A 44 7.75 -15.60 4.06
C ASP A 44 7.75 -14.11 4.44
N PHE A 45 8.18 -13.83 5.68
CA PHE A 45 8.17 -12.48 6.23
C PHE A 45 9.13 -11.52 5.54
N THR A 46 10.19 -12.03 4.91
CA THR A 46 11.14 -11.26 4.10
C THR A 46 10.44 -10.64 2.90
N LYS A 47 9.78 -11.48 2.09
CA LYS A 47 8.99 -11.01 0.96
C LYS A 47 7.82 -10.14 1.40
N SER A 48 7.20 -10.46 2.53
CA SER A 48 6.14 -9.62 3.09
C SER A 48 6.63 -8.23 3.49
N LEU A 49 7.77 -8.10 4.18
CA LEU A 49 8.33 -6.80 4.56
C LEU A 49 8.64 -5.95 3.32
N ALA A 50 9.30 -6.53 2.33
CA ALA A 50 9.60 -5.89 1.06
C ALA A 50 8.35 -5.29 0.39
N LEU A 51 7.32 -6.12 0.24
CA LEU A 51 6.06 -5.71 -0.38
C LEU A 51 5.29 -4.72 0.50
N MET A 52 5.31 -4.87 1.83
CA MET A 52 4.60 -3.98 2.74
C MET A 52 5.21 -2.57 2.76
N TYR A 53 6.55 -2.45 2.72
CA TYR A 53 7.22 -1.16 2.55
C TYR A 53 6.96 -0.54 1.17
N LYS A 54 6.90 -1.35 0.11
CA LYS A 54 6.49 -0.85 -1.21
C LYS A 54 5.06 -0.29 -1.16
N SER A 55 4.13 -1.02 -0.53
CA SER A 55 2.75 -0.59 -0.38
C SER A 55 2.61 0.68 0.45
N SER A 56 3.37 0.82 1.54
CA SER A 56 3.31 2.00 2.42
C SER A 56 3.66 3.27 1.68
N LYS A 57 4.65 3.24 0.77
CA LYS A 57 5.01 4.41 -0.03
C LYS A 57 3.89 4.88 -0.95
N TYR A 58 3.13 3.95 -1.55
CA TYR A 58 1.99 4.33 -2.38
C TYR A 58 0.86 4.94 -1.53
N TYR A 59 0.57 4.37 -0.36
CA TYR A 59 -0.41 4.96 0.56
C TYR A 59 0.02 6.33 1.08
N GLU A 60 1.32 6.54 1.32
CA GLU A 60 1.89 7.85 1.66
C GLU A 60 1.71 8.85 0.50
N LYS A 61 2.01 8.45 -0.74
CA LYS A 61 1.84 9.30 -1.94
C LYS A 61 0.40 9.75 -2.14
N ILE A 62 -0.57 8.89 -1.88
CA ILE A 62 -2.01 9.22 -2.03
C ILE A 62 -2.63 9.81 -0.75
N ASN A 63 -1.83 10.06 0.29
CA ASN A 63 -2.26 10.56 1.61
C ASN A 63 -3.33 9.68 2.30
N ASP A 64 -3.32 8.36 2.07
CA ASP A 64 -4.19 7.43 2.77
C ASP A 64 -3.53 7.00 4.09
N THR A 65 -3.64 7.86 5.10
CA THR A 65 -3.07 7.64 6.44
C THR A 65 -3.71 6.45 7.16
N PHE A 66 -4.94 6.09 6.80
CA PHE A 66 -5.64 4.97 7.38
C PHE A 66 -5.02 3.65 6.92
N GLN A 67 -4.87 3.44 5.60
CA GLN A 67 -4.23 2.24 5.06
C GLN A 67 -2.74 2.18 5.37
N LEU A 68 -2.09 3.34 5.44
CA LEU A 68 -0.71 3.43 5.91
C LEU A 68 -0.56 2.89 7.34
N SER A 69 -1.54 3.12 8.21
CA SER A 69 -1.54 2.55 9.57
C SER A 69 -1.54 1.02 9.56
N PHE A 70 -2.27 0.38 8.63
CA PHE A 70 -2.29 -1.09 8.50
C PHE A 70 -0.94 -1.62 8.04
N CYS A 71 -0.31 -0.95 7.09
CA CYS A 71 1.01 -1.32 6.60
C CYS A 71 2.01 -1.36 7.77
N PHE A 72 2.06 -0.29 8.58
CA PHE A 72 2.96 -0.24 9.72
C PHE A 72 2.62 -1.25 10.82
N LYS A 73 1.33 -1.55 11.04
CA LYS A 73 0.94 -2.63 11.95
C LYS A 73 1.44 -3.99 11.45
N GLU A 74 1.28 -4.30 10.17
CA GLU A 74 1.75 -5.56 9.60
C GLU A 74 3.29 -5.66 9.60
N ILE A 75 3.99 -4.59 9.25
CA ILE A 75 5.46 -4.50 9.37
C ILE A 75 5.90 -4.81 10.81
N SER A 76 5.20 -4.26 11.81
CA SER A 76 5.47 -4.56 13.21
C SER A 76 5.30 -6.04 13.52
N VAL A 77 4.22 -6.66 13.06
CA VAL A 77 3.98 -8.10 13.23
C VAL A 77 5.13 -8.90 12.61
N TYR A 78 5.60 -8.55 11.41
CA TYR A 78 6.69 -9.27 10.74
C TYR A 78 8.02 -9.11 11.46
N TYR A 79 8.37 -7.91 11.91
CA TYR A 79 9.57 -7.72 12.73
C TYR A 79 9.49 -8.45 14.08
N ARG A 80 8.31 -8.49 14.71
CA ARG A 80 8.09 -9.29 15.93
C ARG A 80 8.36 -10.77 15.66
N GLN A 81 7.85 -11.31 14.56
CA GLN A 81 8.09 -12.71 14.19
C GLN A 81 9.58 -12.98 13.89
N LEU A 82 10.29 -12.00 13.35
CA LEU A 82 11.74 -12.04 13.15
C LEU A 82 12.54 -11.75 14.44
N LYS A 83 11.88 -11.58 15.58
CA LYS A 83 12.46 -11.22 16.88
C LYS A 83 13.21 -9.88 16.91
N ASN A 84 12.99 -9.02 15.91
CA ASN A 84 13.47 -7.64 15.92
C ASN A 84 12.43 -6.75 16.66
N TYR A 85 12.44 -6.83 17.98
CA TYR A 85 11.42 -6.20 18.81
C TYR A 85 11.47 -4.67 18.80
N GLN A 86 12.65 -4.07 18.60
CA GLN A 86 12.78 -2.62 18.53
C GLN A 86 12.07 -2.06 17.30
N GLU A 87 12.34 -2.64 16.13
CA GLU A 87 11.63 -2.24 14.91
C GLU A 87 10.14 -2.56 14.97
N ALA A 88 9.76 -3.67 15.63
CA ALA A 88 8.36 -3.96 15.87
C ALA A 88 7.66 -2.87 16.71
N LEU A 89 8.30 -2.38 17.78
CA LEU A 89 7.77 -1.29 18.61
C LEU A 89 7.70 0.04 17.87
N ASN A 90 8.74 0.37 17.09
CA ASN A 90 8.78 1.59 16.30
C ASN A 90 7.60 1.64 15.31
N ASN A 91 7.38 0.54 14.56
CA ASN A 91 6.34 0.47 13.55
C ASN A 91 4.92 0.39 14.16
N ILE A 92 4.71 -0.34 15.26
CA ILE A 92 3.36 -0.36 15.88
C ILE A 92 2.99 0.98 16.51
N THR A 93 3.97 1.73 17.02
CA THR A 93 3.73 3.07 17.57
C THR A 93 3.31 4.02 16.44
N LYS A 94 4.05 4.04 15.32
CA LYS A 94 3.65 4.78 14.11
C LYS A 94 2.25 4.40 13.62
N ALA A 95 1.92 3.11 13.62
CA ALA A 95 0.59 2.65 13.22
C ALA A 95 -0.53 3.19 14.14
N ILE A 96 -0.30 3.23 15.45
CA ILE A 96 -1.25 3.79 16.42
C ILE A 96 -1.40 5.30 16.21
N ASP A 97 -0.29 6.02 16.03
CA ASP A 97 -0.31 7.48 15.83
C ASP A 97 -1.10 7.86 14.57
N LEU A 98 -0.89 7.14 13.46
CA LEU A 98 -1.66 7.32 12.23
C LEU A 98 -3.14 6.97 12.39
N LEU A 99 -3.46 5.91 13.14
CA LEU A 99 -4.85 5.54 13.38
C LEU A 99 -5.59 6.60 14.21
N ASN A 100 -4.89 7.25 15.17
CA ASN A 100 -5.46 8.31 15.98
C ASN A 100 -5.78 9.59 15.17
N LEU A 101 -5.26 9.74 13.95
CA LEU A 101 -5.71 10.81 13.04
C LEU A 101 -7.14 10.59 12.53
N HIS A 102 -7.69 9.38 12.71
CA HIS A 102 -9.02 8.98 12.26
C HIS A 102 -9.96 8.69 13.44
N GLU A 103 -9.97 9.55 14.46
CA GLU A 103 -10.84 9.44 15.64
C GLU A 103 -12.34 9.47 15.28
N ASN A 104 -12.86 8.31 14.88
CA ASN A 104 -14.28 8.00 14.79
C ASN A 104 -14.57 6.82 15.72
N ASP A 105 -15.71 6.83 16.39
CA ASP A 105 -16.17 5.76 17.30
C ASP A 105 -16.16 4.38 16.64
N ASN A 106 -16.17 4.31 15.30
CA ASN A 106 -16.10 3.07 14.55
C ASN A 106 -14.68 2.48 14.40
N ASN A 107 -13.58 3.20 14.65
CA ASN A 107 -12.21 2.67 14.46
C ASN A 107 -11.63 1.93 15.68
N PHE A 108 -12.38 1.85 16.77
CA PHE A 108 -11.99 1.21 18.02
C PHE A 108 -11.50 -0.24 17.84
N PHE A 109 -12.04 -0.96 16.84
CA PHE A 109 -11.68 -2.34 16.60
C PHE A 109 -10.27 -2.51 16.02
N TYR A 110 -9.79 -1.54 15.25
CA TYR A 110 -8.39 -1.47 14.81
C TYR A 110 -7.48 -1.10 15.98
N LYS A 111 -7.91 -0.14 16.81
CA LYS A 111 -7.19 0.27 18.02
C LYS A 111 -6.95 -0.92 18.94
N ILE A 112 -7.97 -1.73 19.23
CA ILE A 112 -7.83 -2.98 20.01
C ILE A 112 -6.75 -3.89 19.41
N ASN A 113 -6.80 -4.14 18.09
CA ASN A 113 -5.83 -5.00 17.43
C ASN A 113 -4.39 -4.46 17.51
N TYR A 114 -4.22 -3.14 17.42
CA TYR A 114 -2.90 -2.50 17.44
C TYR A 114 -2.33 -2.51 18.86
N LEU A 115 -3.17 -2.23 19.87
CA LEU A 115 -2.81 -2.35 21.29
C LEU A 115 -2.40 -3.78 21.64
N ILE A 116 -3.18 -4.79 21.24
CA ILE A 116 -2.82 -6.19 21.47
C ILE A 116 -1.50 -6.54 20.79
N SER A 117 -1.28 -6.06 19.56
CA SER A 117 -0.02 -6.31 18.84
C SER A 117 1.18 -5.69 19.58
N LYS A 118 1.05 -4.46 20.07
CA LYS A 118 2.06 -3.78 20.90
C LYS A 118 2.31 -4.53 22.22
N ALA A 119 1.25 -4.95 22.90
CA ALA A 119 1.35 -5.73 24.13
C ALA A 119 2.08 -7.07 23.90
N ARG A 120 1.80 -7.76 22.78
CA ARG A 120 2.51 -8.99 22.41
C ARG A 120 4.01 -8.77 22.22
N VAL A 121 4.41 -7.65 21.61
CA VAL A 121 5.84 -7.32 21.49
C VAL A 121 6.48 -7.20 22.88
N TYR A 122 5.85 -6.48 23.82
CA TYR A 122 6.37 -6.37 25.19
C TYR A 122 6.40 -7.71 25.94
N LEU A 123 5.38 -8.56 25.77
CA LEU A 123 5.39 -9.91 26.35
C LEU A 123 6.56 -10.74 25.80
N GLU A 124 6.80 -10.72 24.49
CA GLU A 124 7.93 -11.46 23.90
C GLU A 124 9.29 -10.90 24.32
N MET A 125 9.38 -9.61 24.62
CA MET A 125 10.55 -8.98 25.23
C MET A 125 10.73 -9.29 26.73
N GLN A 126 9.87 -10.13 27.34
CA GLN A 126 9.85 -10.40 28.78
C GLN A 126 9.63 -9.14 29.63
N LYS A 127 8.83 -8.19 29.13
CA LYS A 127 8.43 -6.95 29.83
C LYS A 127 6.92 -6.94 30.12
N PRO A 128 6.39 -7.88 30.93
CA PRO A 128 4.95 -8.01 31.18
C PRO A 128 4.34 -6.79 31.86
N ASP A 129 5.11 -6.03 32.64
CA ASP A 129 4.63 -4.83 33.33
C ASP A 129 4.30 -3.68 32.36
N LEU A 130 4.98 -3.61 31.22
CA LEU A 130 4.65 -2.67 30.13
C LEU A 130 3.47 -3.16 29.28
N ALA A 131 3.23 -4.47 29.26
CA ALA A 131 2.16 -5.06 28.47
C ALA A 131 0.79 -4.95 29.17
N LEU A 132 0.72 -5.19 30.48
CA LEU A 132 -0.54 -5.25 31.23
C LEU A 132 -1.45 -4.02 31.02
N PRO A 133 -1.00 -2.77 31.20
CA PRO A 133 -1.88 -1.61 31.04
C PRO A 133 -2.47 -1.53 29.63
N ILE A 134 -1.69 -1.92 28.61
CA ILE A 134 -2.12 -1.94 27.20
C ILE A 134 -3.19 -3.03 26.98
N ILE A 135 -3.00 -4.22 27.58
CA ILE A 135 -3.98 -5.31 27.52
C ILE A 135 -5.29 -4.89 28.22
N GLN A 136 -5.19 -4.24 29.38
CA GLN A 136 -6.34 -3.74 30.13
C GLN A 136 -7.10 -2.64 29.36
N GLU A 137 -6.39 -1.71 28.72
CA GLU A 137 -6.98 -0.70 27.85
C GLU A 137 -7.76 -1.36 26.70
N ALA A 138 -7.13 -2.30 25.98
CA ALA A 138 -7.79 -3.03 24.90
C ALA A 138 -9.05 -3.79 25.39
N ASN A 139 -8.98 -4.39 26.58
CA ASN A 139 -10.12 -5.08 27.20
C ASN A 139 -11.27 -4.13 27.55
N LEU A 140 -10.95 -2.94 28.07
CA LEU A 140 -11.93 -1.93 28.41
C LEU A 140 -12.67 -1.43 27.16
N ILE A 141 -11.92 -1.12 26.10
CA ILE A 141 -12.48 -0.69 24.80
C ILE A 141 -13.40 -1.78 24.25
N LEU A 142 -12.97 -3.05 24.28
CA LEU A 142 -13.78 -4.17 23.79
C LEU A 142 -15.07 -4.31 24.60
N THR A 143 -14.98 -4.35 25.93
CA THR A 143 -16.14 -4.55 26.82
C THR A 143 -17.16 -3.41 26.73
N LYS A 144 -16.71 -2.17 26.56
CA LYS A 144 -17.60 -1.00 26.38
C LYS A 144 -18.44 -1.12 25.10
N ASN A 145 -17.82 -1.55 24.01
CA ASN A 145 -18.44 -1.56 22.68
C ASN A 145 -19.22 -2.85 22.36
N GLU A 146 -18.96 -3.95 23.06
CA GLU A 146 -19.77 -5.17 22.94
C GLU A 146 -21.18 -5.01 23.53
N LYS A 147 -21.35 -4.13 24.52
CA LYS A 147 -22.65 -3.85 25.12
C LYS A 147 -23.56 -3.00 24.23
N THR A 148 -22.99 -2.30 23.25
CA THR A 148 -23.68 -1.29 22.44
C THR A 148 -23.93 -1.71 21.00
N SER A 149 -23.25 -2.75 20.49
CA SER A 149 -23.36 -3.17 19.10
C SER A 149 -23.91 -4.59 18.95
N ASN A 150 -25.15 -4.70 18.47
CA ASN A 150 -25.84 -5.97 18.19
C ASN A 150 -25.26 -6.76 17.01
N ASN A 151 -24.27 -6.21 16.28
CA ASN A 151 -23.69 -6.88 15.13
C ASN A 151 -22.18 -6.60 15.10
N PHE A 152 -21.42 -7.41 15.84
CA PHE A 152 -19.98 -7.21 16.03
C PHE A 152 -19.20 -8.27 15.24
N PRO A 153 -18.95 -8.04 13.93
CA PRO A 153 -18.12 -8.96 13.15
C PRO A 153 -16.74 -9.09 13.80
N TYR A 154 -16.28 -10.34 13.95
CA TYR A 154 -14.98 -10.70 14.54
C TYR A 154 -14.80 -10.38 16.05
N SER A 155 -15.87 -10.24 16.85
CA SER A 155 -15.75 -10.08 18.32
C SER A 155 -15.01 -11.25 18.97
N HIS A 156 -15.33 -12.47 18.53
CA HIS A 156 -14.72 -13.71 18.99
C HIS A 156 -13.21 -13.75 18.76
N GLU A 157 -12.73 -13.27 17.61
CA GLU A 157 -11.28 -13.19 17.32
C GLU A 157 -10.56 -12.26 18.28
N ARG A 158 -11.13 -11.08 18.51
CA ARG A 158 -10.52 -10.07 19.38
C ARG A 158 -10.50 -10.56 20.82
N ARG A 159 -11.58 -11.20 21.27
CA ARG A 159 -11.60 -11.90 22.57
C ARG A 159 -10.54 -12.98 22.65
N LEU A 160 -10.40 -13.83 21.63
CA LEU A 160 -9.38 -14.89 21.58
C LEU A 160 -7.97 -14.29 21.72
N ARG A 161 -7.64 -13.27 20.92
CA ARG A 161 -6.34 -12.58 20.97
C ARG A 161 -6.07 -11.96 22.34
N LEU A 162 -7.08 -11.33 22.92
CA LEU A 162 -6.98 -10.66 24.22
C LEU A 162 -6.83 -11.68 25.37
N ASN A 163 -7.61 -12.75 25.36
CA ASN A 163 -7.48 -13.86 26.30
C ASN A 163 -6.09 -14.50 26.18
N GLY A 164 -5.56 -14.68 24.97
CA GLY A 164 -4.20 -15.15 24.76
C GLY A 164 -3.14 -14.21 25.32
N ALA A 165 -3.33 -12.89 25.20
CA ALA A 165 -2.43 -11.90 25.79
C ALA A 165 -2.45 -11.94 27.33
N PHE A 166 -3.63 -12.02 27.95
CA PHE A 166 -3.76 -12.22 29.40
C PHE A 166 -3.14 -13.54 29.85
N ALA A 167 -3.40 -14.63 29.13
CA ALA A 167 -2.85 -15.95 29.45
C ALA A 167 -1.31 -15.92 29.46
N ASN A 168 -0.70 -15.33 28.43
CA ASN A 168 0.75 -15.16 28.34
C ASN A 168 1.31 -14.25 29.45
N TYR A 169 0.60 -13.16 29.79
CA TYR A 169 0.97 -12.28 30.90
C TYR A 169 1.02 -13.05 32.23
N TYR A 170 -0.06 -13.75 32.59
CA TYR A 170 -0.12 -14.50 33.85
C TYR A 170 0.85 -15.67 33.87
N ALA A 171 1.08 -16.32 32.73
CA ALA A 171 2.10 -17.37 32.59
C ALA A 171 3.50 -16.83 32.90
N GLN A 172 3.87 -15.65 32.40
CA GLN A 172 5.16 -15.01 32.71
C GLN A 172 5.27 -14.57 34.17
N LYS A 173 4.18 -14.11 34.78
CA LYS A 173 4.11 -13.81 36.21
C LYS A 173 4.05 -15.06 37.11
N LYS A 174 4.04 -16.26 36.52
CA LYS A 174 3.96 -17.56 37.19
C LYS A 174 2.64 -17.77 37.96
N ASP A 175 1.62 -16.95 37.71
CA ASP A 175 0.27 -17.17 38.22
C ASP A 175 -0.41 -18.27 37.40
N SER A 176 -0.21 -19.50 37.85
CA SER A 176 -0.65 -20.66 37.09
C SER A 176 -2.17 -20.79 37.05
N THR A 177 -2.86 -20.29 38.07
CA THR A 177 -4.32 -20.35 38.17
C THR A 177 -4.96 -19.43 37.15
N LEU A 178 -4.55 -18.16 37.12
CA LEU A 178 -5.10 -17.19 36.16
C LEU A 178 -4.67 -17.52 34.73
N ALA A 179 -3.43 -17.95 34.52
CA ALA A 179 -2.98 -18.39 33.20
C ALA A 179 -3.88 -19.50 32.64
N GLU A 180 -4.16 -20.55 33.44
CA GLU A 180 -5.04 -21.66 33.05
C GLU A 180 -6.44 -21.17 32.68
N VAL A 181 -7.03 -20.27 33.48
CA VAL A 181 -8.35 -19.70 33.21
C VAL A 181 -8.38 -18.98 31.86
N TYR A 182 -7.39 -18.12 31.57
CA TYR A 182 -7.37 -17.36 30.33
C TYR A 182 -7.06 -18.23 29.10
N TYR A 183 -6.21 -19.25 29.23
CA TYR A 183 -6.03 -20.25 28.17
C TYR A 183 -7.31 -21.03 27.91
N LYS A 184 -8.04 -21.46 28.95
CA LYS A 184 -9.32 -22.14 28.79
C LYS A 184 -10.33 -21.28 28.03
N LYS A 185 -10.42 -19.98 28.34
CA LYS A 185 -11.26 -19.02 27.61
C LYS A 185 -10.90 -18.92 26.11
N CYS A 186 -9.63 -19.12 25.75
CA CYS A 186 -9.22 -19.19 24.35
C CYS A 186 -9.85 -20.41 23.65
N PHE A 187 -9.92 -21.55 24.33
CA PHE A 187 -10.41 -22.80 23.76
C PHE A 187 -11.95 -22.95 23.80
N GLU A 188 -12.63 -22.21 24.68
CA GLU A 188 -14.10 -22.15 24.76
C GLU A 188 -14.74 -21.23 23.70
N THR A 189 -13.93 -20.48 22.94
CA THR A 189 -14.44 -19.61 21.87
C THR A 189 -14.92 -20.49 20.70
N ASN A 190 -16.22 -20.41 20.38
CA ASN A 190 -16.97 -21.38 19.56
C ASN A 190 -16.36 -21.67 18.16
N THR A 191 -16.29 -22.95 17.80
CA THR A 191 -15.47 -23.53 16.73
C THR A 191 -16.00 -23.40 15.31
N ASP A 192 -17.30 -23.13 15.13
CA ASP A 192 -17.92 -23.15 13.80
C ASP A 192 -17.52 -21.97 12.90
N SER A 193 -16.96 -20.90 13.50
CA SER A 193 -16.37 -19.75 12.80
C SER A 193 -14.84 -19.82 12.66
N ILE A 194 -14.19 -20.88 13.17
CA ILE A 194 -12.71 -20.97 13.29
C ILE A 194 -11.99 -21.25 11.97
N ASN A 195 -12.71 -21.50 10.88
CA ASN A 195 -12.07 -21.60 9.55
C ASN A 195 -11.28 -20.32 9.17
N GLU A 196 -11.52 -19.18 9.84
CA GLU A 196 -10.78 -17.93 9.65
C GLU A 196 -9.72 -17.61 10.73
N PHE A 197 -9.71 -18.25 11.92
CA PHE A 197 -8.95 -17.78 13.11
C PHE A 197 -7.69 -18.58 13.48
N THR A 198 -7.10 -19.21 12.49
CA THR A 198 -6.17 -20.31 12.67
C THR A 198 -4.79 -19.89 13.25
N ASP A 199 -4.30 -18.65 13.11
CA ASP A 199 -2.96 -18.26 13.66
C ASP A 199 -2.99 -17.97 15.16
N THR A 200 -4.00 -17.22 15.61
CA THR A 200 -4.14 -16.89 17.04
C THR A 200 -4.49 -18.14 17.86
N TYR A 201 -5.24 -19.08 17.29
CA TYR A 201 -5.52 -20.36 17.93
C TYR A 201 -4.24 -21.22 18.06
N ILE A 202 -3.40 -21.25 17.02
CA ILE A 202 -2.07 -21.89 17.09
C ILE A 202 -1.22 -21.23 18.20
N ASP A 203 -1.17 -19.89 18.25
CA ASP A 203 -0.44 -19.15 19.29
C ASP A 203 -0.92 -19.55 20.70
N ALA A 204 -2.24 -19.66 20.92
CA ALA A 204 -2.82 -20.04 22.20
C ALA A 204 -2.50 -21.49 22.58
N CYS A 205 -2.61 -22.43 21.63
CA CYS A 205 -2.26 -23.84 21.86
C CYS A 205 -0.77 -24.00 22.18
N LEU A 206 0.10 -23.31 21.43
CA LEU A 206 1.54 -23.33 21.66
C LEU A 206 1.91 -22.68 23.01
N GLY A 207 1.31 -21.54 23.33
CA GLY A 207 1.48 -20.86 24.62
C GLY A 207 1.06 -21.76 25.79
N TYR A 208 -0.10 -22.39 25.71
CA TYR A 208 -0.58 -23.33 26.73
C TYR A 208 0.35 -24.54 26.87
N SER A 209 0.83 -25.09 25.75
CA SER A 209 1.80 -26.18 25.78
C SER A 209 3.10 -25.82 26.49
N ASN A 210 3.62 -24.61 26.24
CA ASN A 210 4.85 -24.12 26.88
C ASN A 210 4.66 -23.86 28.38
N PHE A 211 3.48 -23.37 28.76
CA PHE A 211 3.13 -23.04 30.15
C PHE A 211 2.81 -24.27 30.99
N ASN A 212 2.14 -25.27 30.43
CA ASN A 212 1.57 -26.37 31.19
C ASN A 212 2.64 -27.38 31.65
N LYS A 213 2.77 -27.54 32.97
CA LYS A 213 3.72 -28.48 33.58
C LYS A 213 3.33 -29.96 33.39
N ASN A 214 2.07 -30.25 33.06
CA ASN A 214 1.62 -31.61 32.79
C ASN A 214 2.04 -32.01 31.37
N PRO A 215 2.99 -32.95 31.19
CA PRO A 215 3.55 -33.27 29.88
C PRO A 215 2.52 -33.90 28.93
N SER A 216 1.50 -34.59 29.46
CA SER A 216 0.42 -35.16 28.64
C SER A 216 -0.48 -34.07 28.08
N LYS A 217 -0.90 -33.10 28.90
CA LYS A 217 -1.67 -31.94 28.43
C LYS A 217 -0.85 -31.10 27.46
N ALA A 218 0.39 -30.76 27.82
CA ALA A 218 1.28 -29.99 26.95
C ALA A 218 1.46 -30.64 25.57
N LEU A 219 1.57 -31.96 25.51
CA LEU A 219 1.71 -32.71 24.26
C LEU A 219 0.44 -32.66 23.39
N ILE A 220 -0.76 -32.73 23.97
CA ILE A 220 -2.03 -32.64 23.23
C ILE A 220 -2.08 -31.29 22.49
N TYR A 221 -1.90 -30.18 23.22
CA TYR A 221 -1.99 -28.85 22.62
C TYR A 221 -0.83 -28.54 21.65
N ALA A 222 0.38 -29.06 21.90
CA ALA A 222 1.48 -28.97 20.94
C ALA A 222 1.15 -29.67 19.61
N ARG A 223 0.52 -30.86 19.68
CA ARG A 223 0.11 -31.61 18.47
C ARG A 223 -1.01 -30.89 17.72
N MET A 224 -1.98 -30.32 18.42
CA MET A 224 -3.04 -29.51 17.81
C MET A 224 -2.45 -28.31 17.06
N ALA A 225 -1.58 -27.54 17.73
CA ALA A 225 -0.89 -26.41 17.13
C ALA A 225 -0.09 -26.83 15.88
N TYR A 226 0.61 -27.97 15.94
CA TYR A 226 1.40 -28.50 14.82
C TYR A 226 0.54 -28.95 13.64
N GLN A 227 -0.59 -29.64 13.90
CA GLN A 227 -1.52 -30.05 12.84
C GLN A 227 -2.09 -28.82 12.11
N ASP A 228 -2.45 -27.79 12.85
CA ASP A 228 -2.95 -26.54 12.27
C ASP A 228 -1.86 -25.81 11.48
N ALA A 229 -0.63 -25.75 12.01
CA ALA A 229 0.51 -25.20 11.30
C ALA A 229 0.76 -25.91 9.95
N LEU A 230 0.64 -27.25 9.91
CA LEU A 230 0.75 -28.04 8.68
C LEU A 230 -0.38 -27.74 7.70
N ARG A 231 -1.65 -27.70 8.16
CA ARG A 231 -2.81 -27.39 7.31
C ARG A 231 -2.65 -26.04 6.61
N LYS A 232 -1.98 -25.08 7.27
CA LYS A 232 -1.73 -23.73 6.75
C LYS A 232 -0.49 -23.60 5.89
N ASN A 233 0.41 -24.58 5.92
CA ASN A 233 1.73 -24.49 5.31
C ASN A 233 2.52 -23.25 5.76
N ASN A 234 2.40 -22.87 7.05
CA ASN A 234 3.13 -21.73 7.60
C ASN A 234 4.46 -22.20 8.18
N LYS A 235 5.56 -21.85 7.51
CA LYS A 235 6.92 -22.31 7.86
C LYS A 235 7.32 -21.99 9.30
N MET A 236 6.95 -20.82 9.80
CA MET A 236 7.30 -20.38 11.15
C MET A 236 6.54 -21.17 12.21
N TYR A 237 5.23 -21.35 12.03
CA TYR A 237 4.45 -22.14 12.98
C TYR A 237 4.89 -23.60 12.98
N ILE A 238 5.26 -24.16 11.83
CA ILE A 238 5.83 -25.52 11.74
C ILE A 238 7.13 -25.59 12.54
N ALA A 239 8.04 -24.62 12.40
CA ALA A 239 9.27 -24.57 13.18
C ALA A 239 8.99 -24.50 14.69
N ASN A 240 8.20 -23.51 15.14
CA ASN A 240 7.94 -23.27 16.56
C ASN A 240 7.21 -24.44 17.24
N THR A 241 6.23 -25.04 16.56
CA THR A 241 5.48 -26.17 17.12
C THR A 241 6.30 -27.46 17.11
N SER A 242 7.15 -27.67 16.10
CA SER A 242 8.14 -28.76 16.10
C SER A 242 9.17 -28.59 17.20
N GLU A 243 9.56 -27.34 17.50
CA GLU A 243 10.46 -27.02 18.61
C GLU A 243 9.90 -27.52 19.93
N GLN A 244 8.63 -27.17 20.18
CA GLN A 244 7.97 -27.57 21.41
C GLN A 244 7.75 -29.09 21.49
N LEU A 245 7.37 -29.72 20.36
CA LEU A 245 7.20 -31.17 20.31
C LEU A 245 8.51 -31.90 20.64
N TYR A 246 9.64 -31.52 20.03
CA TYR A 246 10.89 -32.22 20.31
C TYR A 246 11.35 -32.01 21.77
N LYS A 247 11.13 -30.83 22.37
CA LYS A 247 11.42 -30.58 23.80
C LYS A 247 10.60 -31.51 24.70
N LEU A 248 9.31 -31.67 24.40
CA LEU A 248 8.42 -32.58 25.13
C LEU A 248 8.82 -34.06 24.97
N PHE A 249 9.22 -34.48 23.76
CA PHE A 249 9.70 -35.86 23.55
C PHE A 249 11.06 -36.13 24.17
N SER A 250 11.94 -35.12 24.22
CA SER A 250 13.20 -35.19 24.95
C SER A 250 12.97 -35.45 26.44
N ALA A 251 12.06 -34.67 27.07
CA ALA A 251 11.68 -34.84 28.48
C ALA A 251 11.04 -36.21 28.78
N LYS A 252 10.45 -36.87 27.77
CA LYS A 252 9.87 -38.21 27.89
C LYS A 252 10.81 -39.34 27.43
N HIS A 253 12.06 -39.03 27.08
CA HIS A 253 13.05 -39.97 26.54
C HIS A 253 12.59 -40.77 25.30
N GLN A 254 11.69 -40.21 24.48
CA GLN A 254 11.18 -40.85 23.27
C GLN A 254 12.03 -40.49 22.05
N LYS A 255 13.10 -41.26 21.83
CA LYS A 255 14.16 -40.97 20.84
C LYS A 255 13.65 -40.80 19.40
N ASP A 256 12.77 -41.69 18.91
CA ASP A 256 12.32 -41.64 17.51
C ASP A 256 11.48 -40.40 17.21
N SER A 257 10.56 -40.07 18.13
CA SER A 257 9.73 -38.86 17.99
C SER A 257 10.56 -37.60 18.17
N LEU A 258 11.50 -37.60 19.12
CA LEU A 258 12.48 -36.52 19.29
C LEU A 258 13.23 -36.25 17.98
N LEU A 259 13.84 -37.27 17.36
CA LEU A 259 14.63 -37.10 16.15
C LEU A 259 13.79 -36.55 14.99
N LYS A 260 12.58 -37.08 14.81
CA LYS A 260 11.63 -36.61 13.79
C LYS A 260 11.37 -35.10 13.92
N TYR A 261 10.94 -34.65 15.11
CA TYR A 261 10.57 -33.24 15.29
C TYR A 261 11.79 -32.31 15.34
N LEU A 262 12.94 -32.81 15.77
CA LEU A 262 14.21 -32.09 15.71
C LEU A 262 14.64 -31.84 14.26
N GLN A 263 14.54 -32.85 13.37
CA GLN A 263 14.84 -32.69 11.95
C GLN A 263 13.92 -31.66 11.29
N ILE A 264 12.61 -31.73 11.56
CA ILE A 264 11.64 -30.76 11.03
C ILE A 264 11.98 -29.35 11.54
N TYR A 265 12.25 -29.20 12.84
CA TYR A 265 12.66 -27.93 13.40
C TYR A 265 13.89 -27.37 12.68
N TYR A 266 14.95 -28.16 12.46
CA TYR A 266 16.16 -27.67 11.78
C TYR A 266 15.91 -27.28 10.32
N VAL A 267 15.18 -28.08 9.56
CA VAL A 267 14.88 -27.79 8.14
C VAL A 267 14.14 -26.46 7.99
N PHE A 268 13.10 -26.25 8.80
CA PHE A 268 12.32 -25.02 8.73
C PHE A 268 13.05 -23.83 9.38
N THR A 269 13.85 -24.04 10.42
CA THR A 269 14.65 -22.96 11.04
C THR A 269 15.79 -22.50 10.13
N ASP A 270 16.47 -23.39 9.42
CA ASP A 270 17.50 -23.01 8.44
C ASP A 270 16.90 -22.20 7.29
N SER A 271 15.73 -22.61 6.78
CA SER A 271 14.98 -21.83 5.79
C SER A 271 14.60 -20.44 6.31
N LEU A 272 14.25 -20.29 7.59
CA LEU A 272 13.91 -19.00 8.21
C LEU A 272 15.15 -18.15 8.49
N LYS A 273 16.28 -18.76 8.89
CA LYS A 273 17.54 -18.05 9.16
C LYS A 273 18.19 -17.52 7.89
N LYS A 274 18.16 -18.28 6.78
CA LYS A 274 18.60 -17.78 5.47
C LYS A 274 17.76 -16.57 5.04
N ALA A 275 16.44 -16.69 5.16
CA ALA A 275 15.53 -15.56 4.95
C ALA A 275 15.83 -14.37 5.90
N SER A 276 16.25 -14.64 7.15
CA SER A 276 16.60 -13.63 8.15
C SER A 276 17.93 -12.93 7.94
N ALA A 277 19.00 -13.62 7.56
CA ALA A 277 20.30 -13.01 7.29
C ALA A 277 20.27 -12.19 5.99
N GLU A 278 19.44 -12.62 5.04
CA GLU A 278 19.11 -11.82 3.87
C GLU A 278 18.29 -10.57 4.24
N ASN A 279 17.57 -10.51 5.38
CA ASN A 279 16.67 -9.39 5.73
C ASN A 279 17.35 -8.04 5.97
N ASP A 280 18.49 -7.99 6.66
CA ASP A 280 19.15 -6.69 6.95
C ASP A 280 19.69 -6.06 5.66
N ILE A 281 20.12 -6.91 4.73
CA ILE A 281 20.62 -6.52 3.41
C ILE A 281 19.46 -6.25 2.46
N ILE A 282 18.43 -7.10 2.43
CA ILE A 282 17.27 -7.01 1.52
C ILE A 282 16.37 -5.83 1.91
N SER A 283 16.08 -5.59 3.19
CA SER A 283 15.24 -4.44 3.57
C SER A 283 15.90 -3.11 3.20
N SER A 284 17.19 -2.94 3.54
CA SER A 284 17.99 -1.78 3.19
C SER A 284 18.17 -1.64 1.67
N SER A 285 18.47 -2.73 0.96
CA SER A 285 18.64 -2.70 -0.50
C SER A 285 17.32 -2.52 -1.26
N ILE A 286 16.19 -2.99 -0.74
CA ILE A 286 14.86 -2.72 -1.31
C ILE A 286 14.47 -1.27 -1.08
N LEU A 287 14.70 -0.72 0.12
CA LEU A 287 14.54 0.72 0.37
C LEU A 287 15.37 1.55 -0.62
N LEU A 288 16.64 1.18 -0.83
CA LEU A 288 17.53 1.81 -1.81
C LEU A 288 17.07 1.61 -3.26
N ARG A 289 16.61 0.41 -3.63
CA ARG A 289 16.16 0.09 -5.00
C ARG A 289 14.86 0.81 -5.33
N ILE A 290 13.97 0.96 -4.36
CA ILE A 290 12.75 1.73 -4.51
C ILE A 290 13.08 3.23 -4.61
N ASP A 291 14.00 3.76 -3.79
CA ASP A 291 14.50 5.13 -3.91
C ASP A 291 15.14 5.41 -5.29
N GLN A 292 15.91 4.45 -5.82
CA GLN A 292 16.44 4.52 -7.18
C GLN A 292 15.34 4.56 -8.26
N LEU A 293 14.33 3.68 -8.15
CA LEU A 293 13.20 3.68 -9.08
C LEU A 293 12.38 4.98 -9.02
N GLU A 294 12.26 5.59 -7.84
CA GLU A 294 11.63 6.91 -7.67
C GLU A 294 12.43 8.01 -8.35
N LYS A 295 13.76 8.04 -8.16
CA LYS A 295 14.63 8.99 -8.85
C LYS A 295 14.57 8.79 -10.36
N GLU A 296 14.59 7.56 -10.85
CA GLU A 296 14.46 7.26 -12.28
C GLU A 296 13.10 7.70 -12.84
N ASN A 297 12.00 7.47 -12.13
CA ASN A 297 10.68 7.90 -12.56
C ASN A 297 10.54 9.42 -12.54
N LYS A 298 11.06 10.09 -11.52
CA LYS A 298 11.10 11.55 -11.44
C LYS A 298 11.91 12.15 -12.57
N ILE A 299 13.09 11.59 -12.87
CA ILE A 299 13.92 12.00 -14.01
C ILE A 299 13.17 11.76 -15.34
N LYS A 300 12.43 10.66 -15.48
CA LYS A 300 11.59 10.41 -16.67
C LYS A 300 10.46 11.42 -16.81
N GLU A 301 9.79 11.79 -15.72
CA GLU A 301 8.75 12.82 -15.71
C GLU A 301 9.33 14.21 -16.02
N GLU A 302 10.45 14.57 -15.41
CA GLU A 302 11.17 15.83 -15.67
C GLU A 302 11.63 15.89 -17.13
N ASN A 303 12.15 14.80 -17.68
CA ASN A 303 12.52 14.70 -19.09
C ASN A 303 11.31 14.81 -20.02
N LEU A 304 10.18 14.21 -19.65
CA LEU A 304 8.94 14.32 -20.43
C LEU A 304 8.41 15.76 -20.41
N GLN A 305 8.39 16.40 -19.24
CA GLN A 305 8.03 17.82 -19.10
C GLN A 305 8.98 18.72 -19.88
N HIS A 306 10.28 18.47 -19.80
CA HIS A 306 11.29 19.23 -20.53
C HIS A 306 11.09 19.08 -22.05
N ARG A 307 10.82 17.87 -22.55
CA ARG A 307 10.50 17.64 -23.97
C ARG A 307 9.23 18.35 -24.40
N ASN A 308 8.17 18.33 -23.58
CA ASN A 308 6.94 19.06 -23.85
C ASN A 308 7.18 20.57 -23.90
N ASN A 309 7.96 21.12 -22.96
CA ASN A 309 8.33 22.53 -22.94
C ASN A 309 9.13 22.94 -24.17
N LEU A 310 10.05 22.08 -24.64
CA LEU A 310 10.80 22.31 -25.88
C LEU A 310 9.88 22.28 -27.11
N GLN A 311 8.89 21.38 -27.15
CA GLN A 311 7.89 21.36 -28.22
C GLN A 311 7.04 22.64 -28.22
N TYR A 312 6.54 23.07 -27.06
CA TYR A 312 5.80 24.34 -26.96
C TYR A 312 6.66 25.55 -27.34
N ALA A 313 7.94 25.57 -26.96
CA ALA A 313 8.87 26.61 -27.36
C ALA A 313 9.11 26.62 -28.89
N ALA A 314 9.28 25.46 -29.52
CA ALA A 314 9.44 25.35 -30.97
C ALA A 314 8.19 25.83 -31.72
N ILE A 315 7.00 25.47 -31.23
CA ILE A 315 5.73 25.94 -31.81
C ILE A 315 5.60 27.47 -31.65
N ALA A 316 5.92 28.03 -30.47
CA ALA A 316 5.87 29.47 -30.24
C ALA A 316 6.85 30.24 -31.15
N ILE A 317 8.07 29.74 -31.33
CA ILE A 317 9.06 30.33 -32.25
C ILE A 317 8.55 30.27 -33.71
N GLY A 318 7.98 29.14 -34.13
CA GLY A 318 7.36 28.99 -35.45
C GLY A 318 6.25 30.01 -35.70
N LEU A 319 5.44 30.31 -34.69
CA LEU A 319 4.37 31.29 -34.80
C LEU A 319 4.87 32.73 -34.86
N VAL A 320 5.84 33.10 -34.02
CA VAL A 320 6.46 34.45 -34.05
C VAL A 320 7.16 34.70 -35.38
N THR A 321 7.91 33.72 -35.89
CA THR A 321 8.59 33.83 -37.19
C THR A 321 7.61 33.97 -38.35
N LEU A 322 6.49 33.23 -38.33
CA LEU A 322 5.43 33.35 -39.33
C LEU A 322 4.75 34.72 -39.29
N LEU A 323 4.45 35.25 -38.10
CA LEU A 323 3.89 36.60 -37.94
C LEU A 323 4.85 37.68 -38.45
N LEU A 324 6.15 37.56 -38.14
CA LEU A 324 7.16 38.48 -38.64
C LEU A 324 7.26 38.43 -40.18
N LEU A 325 7.26 37.23 -40.77
CA LEU A 325 7.21 37.07 -42.22
C LEU A 325 5.97 37.73 -42.82
N PHE A 326 4.79 37.53 -42.22
CA PHE A 326 3.56 38.20 -42.64
C PHE A 326 3.68 39.72 -42.65
N PHE A 327 4.22 40.33 -41.59
CA PHE A 327 4.45 41.78 -41.53
C PHE A 327 5.50 42.28 -42.53
N LEU A 328 6.55 41.51 -42.79
CA LEU A 328 7.59 41.83 -43.77
C LEU A 328 7.05 41.79 -45.21
N PHE A 329 6.30 40.74 -45.55
CA PHE A 329 5.64 40.60 -46.85
C PHE A 329 4.55 41.66 -47.05
N SER A 330 3.81 41.99 -46.00
CA SER A 330 2.82 43.07 -46.02
C SER A 330 3.45 44.44 -46.31
N ASN A 331 4.73 44.67 -46.00
CA ASN A 331 5.36 45.97 -46.22
C ASN A 331 6.16 46.09 -47.52
N SER A 332 6.54 44.96 -48.15
CA SER A 332 7.53 44.92 -49.24
C SER A 332 6.95 44.61 -50.62
N ILE A 333 5.70 44.12 -50.73
CA ILE A 333 5.10 43.69 -52.00
C ILE A 333 3.76 44.40 -52.20
N ILE A 334 3.43 44.82 -53.43
CA ILE A 334 2.11 45.33 -53.79
C ILE A 334 1.16 44.12 -53.80
N VAL A 335 0.55 43.82 -52.66
CA VAL A 335 -0.31 42.65 -52.48
C VAL A 335 -1.74 42.95 -52.89
N ASN A 336 -2.37 42.07 -53.66
CA ASN A 336 -3.79 42.14 -54.01
C ASN A 336 -4.67 41.87 -52.77
N ALA A 337 -5.82 42.54 -52.65
CA ALA A 337 -6.75 42.43 -51.51
C ALA A 337 -7.18 40.99 -51.22
N ARG A 338 -7.32 40.16 -52.27
CA ARG A 338 -7.68 38.74 -52.15
C ARG A 338 -6.62 37.88 -51.47
N THR A 339 -5.34 38.20 -51.67
CA THR A 339 -4.23 37.47 -51.05
C THR A 339 -4.13 37.79 -49.56
N ILE A 340 -4.46 39.03 -49.16
CA ILE A 340 -4.50 39.45 -47.75
C ILE A 340 -5.57 38.67 -46.97
N GLU A 341 -6.73 38.44 -47.59
CA GLU A 341 -7.84 37.69 -47.01
C GLU A 341 -7.50 36.19 -46.82
N ILE A 342 -6.91 35.56 -47.83
CA ILE A 342 -6.49 34.15 -47.76
C ILE A 342 -5.39 33.96 -46.71
N VAL A 343 -4.35 34.80 -46.76
CA VAL A 343 -3.22 34.69 -45.82
C VAL A 343 -3.67 35.04 -44.39
N GLY A 344 -4.57 36.02 -44.24
CA GLY A 344 -5.18 36.35 -42.96
C GLY A 344 -5.95 35.18 -42.36
N THR A 345 -6.75 34.49 -43.16
CA THR A 345 -7.51 33.31 -42.73
C THR A 345 -6.58 32.16 -42.31
N ILE A 346 -5.51 31.90 -43.09
CA ILE A 346 -4.51 30.88 -42.76
C ILE A 346 -3.78 31.22 -41.45
N ALA A 347 -3.42 32.49 -41.26
CA ALA A 347 -2.80 32.96 -40.03
C ALA A 347 -3.74 32.80 -38.82
N LEU A 348 -5.05 33.09 -38.99
CA LEU A 348 -6.06 32.86 -37.97
C LEU A 348 -6.14 31.39 -37.57
N LEU A 349 -6.20 30.48 -38.55
CA LEU A 349 -6.32 29.05 -38.31
C LEU A 349 -5.10 28.51 -37.55
N MET A 350 -3.90 28.99 -37.88
CA MET A 350 -2.68 28.67 -37.13
C MET A 350 -2.68 29.23 -35.71
N VAL A 351 -3.12 30.46 -35.50
CA VAL A 351 -3.22 31.06 -34.15
C VAL A 351 -4.27 30.32 -33.31
N PHE A 352 -5.38 29.92 -33.92
CA PHE A 352 -6.39 29.10 -33.26
C PHE A 352 -5.82 27.73 -32.86
N GLU A 353 -5.13 27.03 -33.78
CA GLU A 353 -4.50 25.74 -33.50
C GLU A 353 -3.43 25.85 -32.41
N PHE A 354 -2.66 26.94 -32.40
CA PHE A 354 -1.70 27.25 -31.34
C PHE A 354 -2.37 27.46 -29.98
N LEU A 355 -3.43 28.28 -29.93
CA LEU A 355 -4.18 28.50 -28.69
C LEU A 355 -4.82 27.19 -28.20
N ASN A 356 -5.32 26.35 -29.10
CA ASN A 356 -5.84 25.03 -28.78
C ASN A 356 -4.75 24.16 -28.12
N LEU A 357 -3.57 24.03 -28.73
CA LEU A 357 -2.44 23.27 -28.18
C LEU A 357 -1.93 23.82 -26.84
N LEU A 358 -1.86 25.14 -26.68
CA LEU A 358 -1.40 25.79 -25.45
C LEU A 358 -2.42 25.65 -24.31
N LEU A 359 -3.71 25.75 -24.64
CA LEU A 359 -4.78 25.68 -23.65
C LEU A 359 -5.17 24.24 -23.34
N HIS A 360 -4.85 23.26 -24.19
CA HIS A 360 -5.20 21.85 -23.99
C HIS A 360 -4.81 21.32 -22.59
N PRO A 361 -3.58 21.51 -22.05
CA PRO A 361 -3.23 21.02 -20.72
C PRO A 361 -3.96 21.75 -19.59
N LEU A 362 -4.27 23.03 -19.80
CA LEU A 362 -4.96 23.90 -18.84
C LEU A 362 -6.46 23.53 -18.79
N LEU A 363 -7.03 23.26 -19.96
CA LEU A 363 -8.38 22.74 -20.14
C LEU A 363 -8.50 21.33 -19.58
N GLU A 364 -7.55 20.41 -19.81
CA GLU A 364 -7.55 19.07 -19.20
C GLU A 364 -7.63 19.14 -17.67
N ARG A 365 -6.84 20.02 -17.05
CA ARG A 365 -6.81 20.19 -15.60
C ARG A 365 -8.11 20.75 -15.04
N ILE A 366 -8.76 21.69 -15.73
CA ILE A 366 -10.03 22.30 -15.29
C ILE A 366 -11.22 21.35 -15.57
N THR A 367 -11.21 20.68 -16.72
CA THR A 367 -12.34 19.88 -17.21
C THR A 367 -12.34 18.42 -16.73
N HIS A 368 -11.33 18.00 -15.97
CA HIS A 368 -11.21 16.64 -15.43
C HIS A 368 -11.37 15.55 -16.51
N HIS A 369 -10.74 15.76 -17.67
CA HIS A 369 -10.83 14.89 -18.85
C HIS A 369 -12.23 14.71 -19.45
N SER A 370 -13.20 15.57 -19.15
CA SER A 370 -14.53 15.54 -19.80
C SER A 370 -14.47 16.12 -21.22
N PRO A 371 -14.69 15.31 -22.28
CA PRO A 371 -14.56 15.77 -23.67
C PRO A 371 -15.55 16.89 -24.05
N ILE A 372 -16.75 16.88 -23.45
CA ILE A 372 -17.82 17.83 -23.74
C ILE A 372 -17.46 19.24 -23.23
N LEU A 373 -16.92 19.33 -22.00
CA LEU A 373 -16.52 20.61 -21.42
C LEU A 373 -15.31 21.20 -22.14
N MET A 374 -14.39 20.34 -22.57
CA MET A 374 -13.22 20.74 -23.35
C MET A 374 -13.62 21.32 -24.71
N LEU A 375 -14.55 20.66 -25.42
CA LEU A 375 -15.07 21.13 -26.69
C LEU A 375 -15.82 22.46 -26.55
N LEU A 376 -16.63 22.62 -25.50
CA LEU A 376 -17.36 23.87 -25.25
C LEU A 376 -16.42 25.05 -25.00
N ALA A 377 -15.35 24.86 -24.22
CA ALA A 377 -14.35 25.88 -23.98
C ALA A 377 -13.63 26.32 -25.27
N LEU A 378 -13.27 25.36 -26.14
CA LEU A 378 -12.64 25.62 -27.43
C LEU A 378 -13.56 26.41 -28.38
N VAL A 379 -14.86 26.07 -28.41
CA VAL A 379 -15.85 26.79 -29.19
C VAL A 379 -15.99 28.25 -28.70
N CYS A 380 -15.98 28.48 -27.38
CA CYS A 380 -16.02 29.84 -26.84
C CYS A 380 -14.78 30.67 -27.22
N ILE A 381 -13.59 30.06 -27.22
CA ILE A 381 -12.35 30.72 -27.65
C ILE A 381 -12.42 31.06 -29.14
N ALA A 382 -12.87 30.11 -29.98
CA ALA A 382 -13.06 30.35 -31.42
C ALA A 382 -14.03 31.50 -31.70
N ALA A 383 -15.16 31.53 -30.97
CA ALA A 383 -16.19 32.56 -31.10
C ALA A 383 -15.69 33.98 -30.76
N LEU A 384 -14.67 34.11 -29.89
CA LEU A 384 -14.01 35.39 -29.59
C LEU A 384 -12.93 35.75 -30.63
N LEU A 385 -12.22 34.76 -31.16
CA LEU A 385 -11.10 34.96 -32.07
C LEU A 385 -11.55 35.41 -33.47
N VAL A 386 -12.66 34.86 -33.98
CA VAL A 386 -13.17 35.13 -35.34
C VAL A 386 -13.59 36.61 -35.53
N PRO A 387 -14.38 37.25 -34.64
CA PRO A 387 -14.70 38.67 -34.76
C PRO A 387 -13.46 39.58 -34.69
N PHE A 388 -12.46 39.18 -33.91
CA PHE A 388 -11.21 39.93 -33.78
C PHE A 388 -10.40 39.89 -35.09
N HIS A 389 -10.36 38.74 -35.76
CA HIS A 389 -9.71 38.59 -37.06
C HIS A 389 -10.29 39.53 -38.12
N HIS A 390 -11.61 39.57 -38.27
CA HIS A 390 -12.26 40.43 -39.27
C HIS A 390 -11.95 41.92 -39.06
N ARG A 391 -11.85 42.37 -37.80
CA ARG A 391 -11.45 43.76 -37.48
C ARG A 391 -10.00 44.05 -37.90
N LEU A 392 -9.07 43.13 -37.65
CA LEU A 392 -7.67 43.27 -38.06
C LEU A 392 -7.51 43.25 -39.59
N GLU A 393 -8.28 42.41 -40.27
CA GLU A 393 -8.29 42.31 -41.73
C GLU A 393 -8.77 43.62 -42.38
N HIS A 394 -9.85 44.21 -41.85
CA HIS A 394 -10.35 45.50 -42.32
C HIS A 394 -9.30 46.61 -42.14
N TYR A 395 -8.70 46.69 -40.94
CA TYR A 395 -7.69 47.70 -40.63
C TYR A 395 -6.44 47.58 -41.52
N THR A 396 -5.98 46.34 -41.77
CA THR A 396 -4.83 46.09 -42.66
C THR A 396 -5.16 46.44 -44.11
N LYS A 397 -6.33 46.03 -44.63
CA LYS A 397 -6.81 46.40 -45.97
C LYS A 397 -6.85 47.93 -46.15
N GLU A 398 -7.43 48.68 -45.22
CA GLU A 398 -7.52 50.15 -45.31
C GLU A 398 -6.15 50.84 -45.33
N LYS A 399 -5.24 50.42 -44.45
CA LYS A 399 -3.90 51.01 -44.32
C LYS A 399 -3.01 50.71 -45.52
N LEU A 400 -3.12 49.51 -46.10
CA LEU A 400 -2.40 49.09 -47.31
C LEU A 400 -2.91 49.79 -48.58
N ILE A 401 -4.23 49.92 -48.73
CA ILE A 401 -4.84 50.63 -49.86
C ILE A 401 -4.48 52.12 -49.81
N ALA A 402 -4.45 52.73 -48.62
CA ALA A 402 -4.00 54.11 -48.44
C ALA A 402 -2.51 54.30 -48.79
N LYS A 403 -1.66 53.30 -48.53
CA LYS A 403 -0.22 53.32 -48.88
C LYS A 403 0.00 53.17 -50.39
N ASN A 404 -0.71 52.25 -51.06
CA ASN A 404 -0.66 52.09 -52.52
C ASN A 404 -1.11 53.35 -53.28
N LYS A 405 -2.11 54.08 -52.77
CA LYS A 405 -2.52 55.38 -53.36
C LYS A 405 -1.47 56.49 -53.22
N LYS A 406 -0.57 56.40 -52.22
CA LYS A 406 0.54 57.35 -52.02
C LYS A 406 1.77 57.08 -52.89
N THR A 407 1.90 55.87 -53.45
CA THR A 407 3.02 55.46 -54.31
C THR A 407 2.77 55.71 -55.81
N TRP A 408 1.56 56.17 -56.17
CA TRP A 408 1.13 56.55 -57.53
C TRP A 408 0.98 58.07 -57.73
N LYS A 409 1.68 58.87 -56.91
CA LYS A 409 2.04 60.27 -57.19
C LYS A 409 3.55 60.32 -57.27
#